data_AF-A0A7C5XDQ9-F1
#
_entry.id   AF-A0A7C5XDQ9-F1
#
_cell.length_a   1.000
_cell.length_b   1.000
_cell.length_c   1.000
_cell.angle_alpha   90.00
_cell.angle_beta   90.00
_cell.angle_gamma   90.00
#
_symmetry.space_group_name_H-M   'P 1'
#
loop_
_entity.id
_entity.type
_entity.pdbx_description
1 polymer ?
#
loop_
_entity_poly.entity_id
_entity_poly.type
_entity_poly.pdbx_seq_one_letter_code
_entity_poly.pdbx_strand_id
1 'polypeptide(L)' 'MSLDESRQQITIELLVPIDKYLSAGVHIGTHICTKFAEPFVYRVRSDGVYILDIKKIDDRLR' A
#
# COMPACT_ATOMS: atom_id res chain seq x y z
N MET A 1 14.36 6.29 -32.87
CA MET A 1 14.82 6.09 -31.49
C MET A 1 14.49 7.36 -30.72
N SER A 2 13.31 7.41 -30.10
CA SER A 2 13.00 6.92 -28.74
C SER A 2 13.07 8.10 -27.76
N LEU A 3 11.95 8.82 -27.65
CA LEU A 3 11.70 9.81 -26.61
C LEU A 3 10.56 9.27 -25.75
N ASP A 4 11.01 8.65 -24.67
CA ASP A 4 10.42 8.56 -23.34
C ASP A 4 8.88 8.58 -23.26
N GLU A 5 8.32 7.39 -23.07
CA GLU A 5 6.94 7.21 -22.63
C GLU A 5 6.73 7.97 -21.32
N SER A 6 6.04 9.11 -21.41
CA SER A 6 5.50 9.84 -20.27
C SER A 6 4.46 8.98 -19.57
N ARG A 7 4.94 8.09 -18.69
CA ARG A 7 4.12 7.35 -17.73
C ARG A 7 3.35 8.38 -16.93
N GLN A 8 2.06 8.51 -17.21
CA GLN A 8 1.12 9.27 -16.41
C GLN A 8 1.21 8.72 -14.98
N GLN A 9 2.00 9.40 -14.16
CA GLN A 9 2.11 9.09 -12.75
C GLN A 9 0.79 9.51 -12.16
N ILE A 10 -0.08 8.53 -11.90
CA ILE A 10 -1.31 8.74 -11.15
C ILE A 10 -0.85 9.28 -9.80
N THR A 11 -0.87 10.60 -9.63
CA THR A 11 -0.52 11.28 -8.39
C THR A 11 -1.71 11.06 -7.46
N ILE A 12 -1.74 9.89 -6.81
CA ILE A 12 -2.56 9.72 -5.61
C ILE A 12 -1.97 10.70 -4.60
N GLU A 13 -2.70 11.77 -4.26
CA GLU A 13 -2.31 12.71 -3.21
C GLU A 13 -2.42 11.99 -1.86
N LEU A 14 -1.39 11.21 -1.52
CA LEU A 14 -1.23 10.61 -0.19
C LEU A 14 -0.91 11.72 0.82
N LEU A 15 -1.34 11.56 2.08
CA LEU A 15 -1.01 12.53 3.15
C LEU A 15 0.50 12.73 3.32
N VAL A 16 1.27 11.68 3.02
CA VAL A 16 2.73 11.67 3.08
C VAL A 16 3.26 10.82 1.92
N PRO A 17 4.49 11.05 1.42
CA PRO A 17 5.06 10.25 0.34
C PRO A 17 5.04 8.76 0.64
N ILE A 18 4.79 7.94 -0.38
CA ILE A 18 4.69 6.48 -0.22
C ILE A 18 5.94 5.85 0.40
N ASP A 19 7.12 6.41 0.11
CA ASP A 19 8.39 5.97 0.68
C ASP A 19 8.42 6.08 2.21
N LYS A 20 7.71 7.07 2.78
CA LYS A 20 7.58 7.22 4.24
C LYS A 20 6.73 6.12 4.85
N TYR A 21 5.64 5.73 4.19
CA TYR A 21 4.81 4.60 4.62
C TYR A 21 5.55 3.26 4.52
N LEU A 22 6.34 3.08 3.47
CA LEU A 22 7.14 1.88 3.26
C LEU A 22 8.27 1.77 4.30
N SER A 23 9.02 2.85 4.52
CA SER A 23 10.12 2.88 5.52
C SER A 23 9.63 2.73 6.96
N ALA A 24 8.43 3.22 7.28
CA ALA A 24 7.78 3.00 8.57
C ALA A 24 7.21 1.58 8.75
N GLY A 25 7.17 0.76 7.68
CA GLY A 25 6.67 -0.62 7.74
C GLY A 25 5.15 -0.75 7.80
N VAL A 26 4.38 0.30 7.47
CA VAL A 26 2.91 0.32 7.60
C VAL A 26 2.20 -0.73 6.74
N HIS A 27 2.81 -1.11 5.62
CA HIS A 27 2.31 -2.13 4.71
C HIS A 27 2.49 -3.56 5.23
N ILE A 28 3.32 -3.77 6.25
CA ILE A 28 3.59 -5.10 6.81
C ILE A 28 2.53 -5.40 7.88
N GLY A 29 1.62 -6.32 7.56
CA GLY A 29 0.66 -6.85 8.52
C GLY A 29 1.24 -8.01 9.35
N THR A 30 0.36 -8.84 9.88
CA THR A 30 0.73 -10.01 10.69
C THR A 30 0.34 -11.31 9.99
N HIS A 31 0.49 -12.47 10.64
CA HIS A 31 0.00 -13.76 10.15
C HIS A 31 -1.51 -13.96 10.42
N ILE A 32 -2.13 -13.12 11.24
CA ILE A 32 -3.54 -13.25 11.62
C ILE A 32 -4.30 -12.10 10.97
N CYS A 33 -5.29 -12.45 10.15
CA CYS A 33 -6.22 -11.48 9.57
C CYS A 33 -7.61 -11.67 10.18
N THR A 34 -8.21 -10.58 10.65
CA THR A 34 -9.61 -10.57 11.08
C THR A 34 -10.51 -10.15 9.91
N LYS A 35 -11.80 -10.50 9.97
CA LYS A 35 -12.80 -10.12 8.94
C LYS A 35 -12.85 -8.61 8.66
N PHE A 36 -12.55 -7.80 9.66
CA PHE A 36 -12.51 -6.34 9.52
C PHE A 36 -11.26 -5.84 8.78
N ALA A 37 -10.15 -6.59 8.83
CA ALA A 37 -8.90 -6.26 8.17
C ALA A 37 -8.83 -6.77 6.72
N GLU A 38 -9.60 -7.80 6.37
CA GLU A 38 -9.71 -8.36 5.01
C GLU A 38 -9.83 -7.30 3.89
N PRO A 39 -10.72 -6.29 3.98
CA PRO A 39 -10.83 -5.29 2.92
C PRO A 39 -9.59 -4.39 2.76
N PHE A 40 -8.71 -4.35 3.76
CA PHE A 40 -7.46 -3.58 3.74
C PHE A 40 -6.25 -4.42 3.35
N VAL A 41 -6.42 -5.73 3.14
CA VAL A 41 -5.35 -6.60 2.64
C VAL A 41 -5.19 -6.39 1.15
N TYR A 42 -3.96 -6.10 0.73
CA TYR A 42 -3.57 -6.06 -0.69
C TYR A 42 -3.27 -7.46 -1.22
N ARG A 43 -2.42 -8.21 -0.49
CA ARG A 43 -2.05 -9.59 -0.83
C ARG A 43 -1.49 -10.33 0.38
N VAL A 44 -1.38 -11.65 0.27
CA VAL A 44 -0.64 -12.49 1.23
C VAL A 44 0.74 -12.79 0.66
N ARG A 45 1.79 -12.67 1.47
CA ARG A 45 3.16 -13.06 1.12
C ARG A 45 3.32 -14.58 1.20
N SER A 46 4.32 -15.16 0.53
CA SER A 46 4.63 -16.61 0.61
C SER A 46 4.75 -17.13 2.05
N ASP A 47 5.19 -16.26 2.95
CA ASP A 47 5.46 -16.56 4.34
C ASP A 47 4.17 -16.52 5.21
N GLY A 48 3.01 -16.23 4.62
CA GLY A 48 1.72 -16.13 5.30
C GLY A 48 1.45 -14.78 5.97
N VAL A 49 2.36 -13.80 5.81
CA VAL A 49 2.16 -12.43 6.29
C VAL A 49 1.23 -11.67 5.35
N TYR A 50 0.22 -11.03 5.90
CA TYR A 50 -0.70 -10.17 5.17
C TYR A 50 -0.03 -8.83 4.86
N ILE A 51 -0.07 -8.40 3.60
CA ILE A 51 0.38 -7.07 3.18
C ILE A 51 -0.85 -6.17 3.10
N LEU A 52 -0.76 -5.02 3.76
CA LEU A 52 -1.83 -4.03 3.81
C LEU A 52 -1.74 -3.02 2.66
N ASP A 53 -2.89 -2.57 2.18
CA ASP A 53 -3.01 -1.55 1.14
C ASP A 53 -2.87 -0.15 1.76
N ILE A 54 -1.74 0.52 1.49
CA ILE A 54 -1.44 1.86 2.00
C ILE A 54 -2.50 2.88 1.54
N LYS A 55 -3.03 2.76 0.32
CA LYS A 55 -4.00 3.74 -0.19
C LYS A 55 -5.28 3.74 0.63
N LYS A 56 -5.81 2.54 0.91
CA LYS A 56 -7.02 2.39 1.73
C LYS A 56 -6.82 2.84 3.18
N ILE A 57 -5.59 2.73 3.70
CA ILE A 57 -5.24 3.24 5.03
C ILE A 57 -5.19 4.76 5.02
N ASP A 58 -4.55 5.35 4.01
CA ASP A 58 -4.44 6.81 3.84
C ASP A 58 -5.82 7.46 3.65
N ASP A 59 -6.68 6.86 2.82
CA ASP A 59 -8.09 7.29 2.62
C ASP A 59 -8.89 7.29 3.92
N ARG A 60 -8.57 6.40 4.88
CA ARG A 60 -9.25 6.29 6.18
C ARG A 60 -8.70 7.26 7.22
N LEU A 61 -7.46 7.73 7.04
CA LEU A 61 -6.84 8.73 7.92
C LEU A 61 -7.34 10.15 7.64
N ARG A 62 -7.88 10.40 6.45
CA ARG A 62 -8.43 11.70 6.03
C ARG A 62 -9.84 11.93 6.55
#